data_AF-A0A424XX99-F1
#
_entry.id   AF-A0A424XX99-F1
#
_cell.length_a   1.000
_cell.length_b   1.000
_cell.length_c   1.000
_cell.angle_alpha   90.00
_cell.angle_beta   90.00
_cell.angle_gamma   90.00
#
_symmetry.space_group_name_H-M   'P 1'
#
loop_
_entity.id
_entity.type
_entity.pdbx_description
1 polymer ?
#
loop_
_entity_poly.entity_id
_entity_poly.type
_entity_poly.pdbx_seq_one_letter_code
_entity_poly.pdbx_strand_id
1 'polypeptide(L)'
;MNHTYQIIPINHKGRTVDFEIVLSERKFRLMGRFAQKLFDGAKSALEQSPGSLPVLIGSGSKDYLEFILSIHKGPLAIVDREDSIMDAAGIHEIIESEKSRVLLIKSGSVEKVLSELTEWQTDNRGKSFLPIVVPAYLRIDQEFYKPVVSSLKVSHKYNFWDKARYSRFQGDKPRILLITTNYFLMGEIIAACNRQDIPHHFLNLENQEVGREDFVRDFLQAVLEFKPDFVFTINHLGLDREGILMDLLTRMDLPLASWFVDNPHLILYLYENLKSPLCSIFTWDADNIQSLKSLGFEKVFYLPLATDSHRFSPGKKLLRFRPGTRDVSFVGNSMVHKVGARLGKVRINSEFLSDNFQEVARSFAGSHHNLVYPLISEEFSEHAKYFDSLPSIESKLDFETLVTWEATRIYRKKCVECILPFHPLIAGDDGWKSTFPDTKHWDYHSELNYYDDLPGFYPHARINFNTTSAQMKGAVNQRVFDVPACGAFLVTDYRKQIENLLEPEKEVVFYKEVEEIKDILRFFLKNPGQRKQITDRARARILAEHTYDHRLLELCNKMKMIYG
;
A
#
# COMPACT_ATOMS: atom_id res chain seq x y z
N MET A 1 -3.00 15.04 -35.29
CA MET A 1 -2.36 15.78 -36.40
C MET A 1 -2.55 14.94 -37.65
N ASN A 2 -3.08 15.48 -38.74
CA ASN A 2 -3.11 14.76 -40.01
C ASN A 2 -1.69 14.80 -40.58
N HIS A 3 -1.00 13.67 -40.60
CA HIS A 3 0.29 13.58 -41.28
C HIS A 3 0.05 13.70 -42.77
N THR A 4 0.73 14.63 -43.43
CA THR A 4 0.60 14.83 -44.88
C THR A 4 1.47 13.80 -45.61
N TYR A 5 0.85 12.83 -46.26
CA TYR A 5 1.52 11.88 -47.16
C TYR A 5 0.85 11.88 -48.54
N GLN A 6 1.59 11.45 -49.56
CA GLN A 6 1.04 11.19 -50.91
C GLN A 6 0.87 9.68 -51.11
N ILE A 7 -0.20 9.31 -51.82
CA ILE A 7 -0.50 7.93 -52.19
C ILE A 7 -0.36 7.82 -53.71
N ILE A 8 0.47 6.90 -54.19
CA ILE A 8 0.69 6.67 -55.62
C ILE A 8 0.29 5.23 -55.94
N PRO A 9 -0.72 4.99 -56.79
CA PRO A 9 -1.12 3.64 -57.17
C PRO A 9 -0.01 2.95 -57.98
N ILE A 10 0.31 1.71 -57.60
CA ILE A 10 1.22 0.85 -58.35
C ILE A 10 0.37 -0.06 -59.24
N ASN A 11 0.45 0.16 -60.55
CA ASN A 11 -0.33 -0.60 -61.52
C ASN A 11 0.49 -1.72 -62.17
N HIS A 12 -0.10 -2.91 -62.28
CA HIS A 12 0.43 -4.01 -63.08
C HIS A 12 -0.66 -4.51 -64.02
N LYS A 13 -0.39 -4.51 -65.33
CA LYS A 13 -1.33 -4.93 -66.39
C LYS A 13 -2.71 -4.27 -66.29
N GLY A 14 -2.75 -2.97 -65.98
CA GLY A 14 -3.99 -2.18 -65.91
C GLY A 14 -4.80 -2.33 -64.62
N ARG A 15 -4.31 -3.09 -63.64
CA ARG A 15 -4.90 -3.22 -62.30
C ARG A 15 -3.97 -2.63 -61.24
N THR A 16 -4.52 -1.90 -60.28
CA THR A 16 -3.78 -1.45 -59.09
C THR A 16 -3.47 -2.66 -58.21
N VAL A 17 -2.20 -2.92 -57.96
CA VAL A 17 -1.72 -4.09 -57.18
C VAL A 17 -1.18 -3.72 -55.80
N ASP A 18 -0.81 -2.46 -55.58
CA ASP A 18 -0.35 -1.94 -54.29
C ASP A 18 -0.35 -0.40 -54.35
N PHE A 19 -0.01 0.26 -53.25
CA PHE A 19 0.14 1.71 -53.18
C PHE A 19 1.52 2.06 -52.62
N GLU A 20 2.20 3.02 -53.25
CA GLU A 20 3.39 3.66 -52.67
C GLU A 20 2.95 4.86 -51.81
N ILE A 21 3.32 4.84 -50.54
CA ILE A 21 3.12 5.93 -49.59
C ILE A 21 4.41 6.73 -49.51
N VAL A 22 4.29 8.03 -49.78
CA VAL A 22 5.37 9.01 -49.66
C VAL A 22 5.09 9.89 -48.46
N LEU A 23 5.79 9.64 -47.35
CA LEU A 23 5.69 10.42 -46.12
C LEU A 23 7.00 11.19 -45.91
N SER A 24 6.95 12.51 -46.08
CA SER A 24 8.14 13.37 -46.14
C SER A 24 9.14 12.86 -47.20
N GLU A 25 10.34 12.39 -46.82
CA GLU A 25 11.35 11.83 -47.73
C GLU A 25 11.32 10.29 -47.81
N ARG A 26 10.46 9.63 -47.02
CA ARG A 26 10.40 8.16 -46.94
C ARG A 26 9.36 7.61 -47.89
N LYS A 27 9.77 6.65 -48.73
CA LYS A 27 8.89 5.90 -49.63
C LYS A 27 8.79 4.46 -49.18
N PHE A 28 7.56 3.98 -48.99
CA PHE A 28 7.31 2.57 -48.69
C PHE A 28 5.98 2.13 -49.29
N ARG A 29 5.87 0.84 -49.56
CA ARG A 29 4.64 0.25 -50.08
C ARG A 29 3.67 -0.09 -48.95
N LEU A 30 2.38 0.05 -49.21
CA LEU A 30 1.30 -0.26 -48.27
C LEU A 30 1.32 -1.73 -47.85
N MET A 31 1.39 -2.65 -48.82
CA MET A 31 1.49 -4.10 -48.55
C MET A 31 2.94 -4.60 -48.49
N GLY A 32 3.89 -3.83 -49.00
CA GLY A 32 5.32 -4.16 -48.92
C GLY A 32 5.80 -5.13 -50.01
N ARG A 33 7.13 -5.29 -50.12
CA ARG A 33 7.76 -6.17 -51.13
C ARG A 33 7.48 -7.67 -50.92
N PHE A 34 6.98 -8.05 -49.74
CA PHE A 34 6.65 -9.42 -49.37
C PHE A 34 5.17 -9.52 -48.98
N ALA A 35 4.27 -8.92 -49.76
CA ALA A 35 2.83 -8.92 -49.50
C ALA A 35 2.31 -10.32 -49.13
N GLN A 36 2.75 -11.37 -49.83
CA GLN A 36 2.37 -12.76 -49.54
C GLN A 36 2.59 -13.17 -48.07
N LYS A 37 3.66 -12.70 -47.42
CA LYS A 37 3.90 -12.99 -46.00
C LYS A 37 2.85 -12.39 -45.07
N LEU A 38 2.23 -11.27 -45.46
CA LEU A 38 1.12 -10.69 -44.70
C LEU A 38 -0.14 -11.55 -44.84
N PHE A 39 -0.44 -12.04 -46.04
CA PHE A 39 -1.56 -12.96 -46.28
C PHE A 39 -1.37 -14.26 -45.48
N ASP A 40 -0.19 -14.88 -45.59
CA ASP A 40 0.13 -16.12 -44.87
C ASP A 40 0.11 -15.91 -43.35
N GLY A 41 0.64 -14.78 -42.87
CA GLY A 41 0.64 -14.41 -41.45
C GLY A 41 -0.76 -14.18 -40.89
N ALA A 42 -1.63 -13.46 -41.62
CA ALA A 42 -3.01 -13.24 -41.21
C ALA A 42 -3.80 -14.54 -41.16
N LYS A 43 -3.64 -15.40 -42.18
CA LYS A 43 -4.25 -16.74 -42.21
C LYS A 43 -3.80 -17.58 -41.03
N SER A 44 -2.50 -17.67 -40.79
CA SER A 44 -1.95 -18.43 -39.66
C SER A 44 -2.45 -17.90 -38.31
N ALA A 45 -2.55 -16.57 -38.13
CA ALA A 45 -3.02 -15.98 -36.89
C ALA A 45 -4.50 -16.30 -36.61
N LEU A 46 -5.35 -16.22 -37.63
CA LEU A 46 -6.77 -16.54 -37.54
C LEU A 46 -7.00 -18.04 -37.29
N GLU A 47 -6.27 -18.92 -37.98
CA GLU A 47 -6.36 -20.38 -37.80
C GLU A 47 -5.91 -20.82 -36.39
N GLN A 48 -4.88 -20.18 -35.83
CA GLN A 48 -4.37 -20.51 -34.49
C GLN A 48 -5.24 -19.95 -33.34
N SER A 49 -6.12 -18.98 -33.61
CA SER A 49 -6.91 -18.28 -32.59
C SER A 49 -8.41 -18.20 -32.93
N PRO A 50 -9.11 -19.34 -33.16
CA PRO A 50 -10.51 -19.36 -33.63
C PRO A 50 -11.53 -18.77 -32.64
N GLY A 51 -11.15 -18.64 -31.37
CA GLY A 51 -11.99 -18.04 -30.30
C GLY A 51 -11.77 -16.54 -30.09
N SER A 52 -10.95 -15.88 -30.90
CA SER A 52 -10.59 -14.46 -30.74
C SER A 52 -11.43 -13.52 -31.60
N LEU A 53 -11.37 -12.22 -31.29
CA LEU A 53 -11.96 -11.15 -32.09
C LEU A 53 -10.85 -10.47 -32.90
N PRO A 54 -10.76 -10.71 -34.21
CA PRO A 54 -9.75 -10.06 -35.03
C PRO A 54 -9.99 -8.56 -35.11
N VAL A 55 -8.91 -7.80 -34.90
CA VAL A 55 -8.86 -6.35 -35.05
C VAL A 55 -7.79 -6.04 -36.09
N LEU A 56 -8.22 -5.64 -37.28
CA LEU A 56 -7.34 -5.24 -38.37
C LEU A 56 -6.86 -3.81 -38.14
N ILE A 57 -5.55 -3.63 -37.99
CA ILE A 57 -4.92 -2.32 -37.80
C ILE A 57 -4.40 -1.82 -39.14
N GLY A 58 -5.13 -0.86 -39.69
CA GLY A 58 -5.02 -0.42 -41.07
C GLY A 58 -5.70 -1.38 -42.03
N SER A 59 -6.61 -0.87 -42.85
CA SER A 59 -7.42 -1.66 -43.79
C SER A 59 -6.59 -2.34 -44.90
N GLY A 60 -5.45 -1.74 -45.27
CA GLY A 60 -4.55 -2.30 -46.28
C GLY A 60 -5.11 -2.15 -47.70
N SER A 61 -4.86 -3.14 -48.55
CA SER A 61 -5.35 -3.16 -49.94
C SER A 61 -6.68 -3.90 -50.07
N LYS A 62 -7.41 -3.62 -51.16
CA LYS A 62 -8.65 -4.31 -51.53
C LYS A 62 -8.53 -5.83 -51.44
N ASP A 63 -7.54 -6.39 -52.15
CA ASP A 63 -7.30 -7.83 -52.23
C ASP A 63 -7.01 -8.45 -50.86
N TYR A 64 -6.36 -7.70 -49.96
CA TYR A 64 -6.04 -8.19 -48.62
C TYR A 64 -7.25 -8.21 -47.69
N LEU A 65 -8.09 -7.16 -47.73
CA LEU A 65 -9.32 -7.13 -46.95
C LEU A 65 -10.31 -8.20 -47.45
N GLU A 66 -10.48 -8.34 -48.76
CA GLU A 66 -11.30 -9.41 -49.36
C GLU A 66 -10.80 -10.79 -48.95
N PHE A 67 -9.48 -10.99 -48.92
CA PHE A 67 -8.88 -12.23 -48.43
C PHE A 67 -9.24 -12.51 -46.97
N ILE A 68 -9.05 -11.55 -46.04
CA ILE A 68 -9.41 -11.71 -44.63
C ILE A 68 -10.90 -12.07 -44.47
N LEU A 69 -11.79 -11.38 -45.19
CA LEU A 69 -13.23 -11.64 -45.17
C LEU A 69 -13.61 -12.99 -45.79
N SER A 70 -12.81 -13.48 -46.74
CA SER A 70 -13.01 -14.81 -47.34
C SER A 70 -12.72 -15.93 -46.34
N ILE A 71 -11.67 -15.78 -45.52
CA ILE A 71 -11.20 -16.81 -44.58
C ILE A 71 -11.78 -16.70 -43.16
N HIS A 72 -12.29 -15.52 -42.76
CA HIS A 72 -12.92 -15.31 -41.45
C HIS A 72 -14.39 -14.91 -41.61
N LYS A 73 -15.32 -15.79 -41.22
CA LYS A 73 -16.78 -15.57 -41.31
C LYS A 73 -17.41 -15.03 -40.02
N GLY A 74 -16.62 -14.68 -39.01
CA GLY A 74 -17.09 -14.05 -37.77
C GLY A 74 -16.90 -12.52 -37.70
N PRO A 75 -17.28 -11.88 -36.59
CA PRO A 75 -17.11 -10.43 -36.39
C PRO A 75 -15.66 -9.97 -36.63
N LEU A 76 -15.48 -8.83 -37.30
CA LEU A 76 -14.17 -8.21 -37.57
C LEU A 76 -14.24 -6.71 -37.24
N ALA A 77 -13.28 -6.20 -36.48
CA ALA A 77 -13.10 -4.76 -36.34
C ALA A 77 -11.94 -4.27 -37.20
N ILE A 78 -12.05 -3.07 -37.75
CA ILE A 78 -11.02 -2.38 -38.53
C ILE A 78 -10.75 -1.04 -37.85
N VAL A 79 -9.51 -0.81 -37.43
CA VAL A 79 -9.07 0.50 -36.93
C VAL A 79 -8.24 1.15 -38.03
N ASP A 80 -8.85 2.13 -38.69
CA ASP A 80 -8.22 2.87 -39.77
C ASP A 80 -8.83 4.28 -39.82
N ARG A 81 -7.97 5.29 -39.68
CA ARG A 81 -8.36 6.72 -39.76
C ARG A 81 -7.87 7.39 -41.05
N GLU A 82 -7.23 6.64 -41.94
CA GLU A 82 -6.60 7.13 -43.16
C GLU A 82 -7.58 7.09 -44.33
N ASP A 83 -8.56 8.01 -44.34
CA ASP A 83 -9.60 8.07 -45.37
C ASP A 83 -9.03 8.10 -46.80
N SER A 84 -7.96 8.85 -47.01
CA SER A 84 -7.32 8.93 -48.34
C SER A 84 -6.79 7.57 -48.84
N ILE A 85 -6.35 6.68 -47.94
CA ILE A 85 -5.91 5.32 -48.28
C ILE A 85 -7.13 4.45 -48.56
N MET A 86 -8.16 4.51 -47.71
CA MET A 86 -9.38 3.74 -47.86
C MET A 86 -10.12 4.07 -49.17
N ASP A 87 -10.18 5.36 -49.53
CA ASP A 87 -10.75 5.84 -50.80
C ASP A 87 -9.95 5.31 -51.99
N ALA A 88 -8.63 5.49 -51.98
CA ALA A 88 -7.76 5.05 -53.08
C ALA A 88 -7.78 3.52 -53.28
N ALA A 89 -7.91 2.76 -52.19
CA ALA A 89 -7.96 1.30 -52.20
C ALA A 89 -9.38 0.72 -52.38
N GLY A 90 -10.43 1.56 -52.42
CA GLY A 90 -11.82 1.10 -52.60
C GLY A 90 -12.35 0.29 -51.41
N ILE A 91 -11.93 0.62 -50.19
CA ILE A 91 -12.25 -0.12 -48.96
C ILE A 91 -13.68 0.14 -48.49
N HIS A 92 -14.20 1.36 -48.67
CA HIS A 92 -15.53 1.75 -48.19
C HIS A 92 -16.66 0.89 -48.77
N GLU A 93 -16.59 0.55 -50.07
CA GLU A 93 -17.58 -0.32 -50.72
C GLU A 93 -17.62 -1.72 -50.10
N ILE A 94 -16.45 -2.27 -49.76
CA ILE A 94 -16.35 -3.59 -49.12
C ILE A 94 -16.96 -3.54 -47.73
N ILE A 95 -16.61 -2.55 -46.92
CA ILE A 95 -17.11 -2.41 -45.55
C ILE A 95 -18.64 -2.24 -45.56
N GLU A 96 -19.18 -1.42 -46.46
CA GLU A 96 -20.64 -1.25 -46.57
C GLU A 96 -21.36 -2.55 -46.95
N SER A 97 -20.77 -3.36 -47.84
CA SER A 97 -21.32 -4.67 -48.21
C SER A 97 -21.30 -5.68 -47.04
N GLU A 98 -20.43 -5.49 -46.05
CA GLU A 98 -20.20 -6.40 -44.92
C GLU A 98 -20.57 -5.77 -43.56
N LYS A 99 -21.34 -4.67 -43.56
CA LYS A 99 -21.66 -3.87 -42.36
C LYS A 99 -22.33 -4.62 -41.20
N SER A 100 -22.92 -5.78 -41.47
CA SER A 100 -23.55 -6.62 -40.45
C SER A 100 -22.54 -7.31 -39.52
N ARG A 101 -21.26 -7.35 -39.91
CA ARG A 101 -20.20 -8.11 -39.23
C ARG A 101 -18.86 -7.37 -39.17
N VAL A 102 -18.71 -6.27 -39.90
CA VAL A 102 -17.51 -5.43 -39.87
C VAL A 102 -17.80 -4.13 -39.12
N LEU A 103 -17.03 -3.86 -38.08
CA LEU A 103 -17.01 -2.58 -37.38
C LEU A 103 -15.82 -1.75 -37.87
N LEU A 104 -16.06 -0.55 -38.39
CA LEU A 104 -15.02 0.40 -38.77
C LEU A 104 -14.89 1.50 -37.70
N ILE A 105 -13.68 1.69 -37.16
CA ILE A 105 -13.36 2.71 -36.17
C ILE A 105 -12.36 3.69 -36.78
N LYS A 106 -12.79 4.95 -36.92
CA LYS A 106 -12.02 6.04 -37.55
C LYS A 106 -11.50 7.07 -36.55
N SER A 107 -11.67 6.84 -35.26
CA SER A 107 -11.37 7.84 -34.23
C SER A 107 -9.90 8.25 -34.22
N GLY A 108 -9.63 9.55 -34.00
CA GLY A 108 -8.28 10.11 -33.90
C GLY A 108 -7.61 9.91 -32.53
N SER A 109 -8.31 9.39 -31.53
CA SER A 109 -7.83 9.19 -30.14
C SER A 109 -7.74 7.71 -29.82
N VAL A 110 -6.62 7.32 -29.19
CA VAL A 110 -6.37 5.93 -28.77
C VAL A 110 -7.42 5.50 -27.74
N GLU A 111 -7.77 6.38 -26.81
CA GLU A 111 -8.74 6.12 -25.74
C GLU A 111 -10.12 5.81 -26.32
N LYS A 112 -10.57 6.60 -27.30
CA LYS A 112 -11.85 6.38 -27.98
C LYS A 112 -11.86 5.07 -28.77
N VAL A 113 -10.78 4.76 -29.49
CA VAL A 113 -10.64 3.47 -30.19
C VAL A 113 -10.79 2.30 -29.21
N LEU A 114 -10.10 2.37 -28.06
CA LEU A 114 -10.17 1.31 -27.05
C LEU A 114 -11.56 1.20 -26.42
N SER A 115 -12.27 2.31 -26.22
CA SER A 115 -13.66 2.32 -25.74
C SER A 115 -14.59 1.61 -26.71
N GLU A 116 -14.58 2.02 -27.99
CA GLU A 116 -15.42 1.43 -29.04
C GLU A 116 -15.13 -0.07 -29.24
N LEU A 117 -13.84 -0.45 -29.19
CA LEU A 117 -13.46 -1.86 -29.24
C LEU A 117 -13.96 -2.64 -28.02
N THR A 118 -13.97 -2.05 -26.82
CA THR A 118 -14.45 -2.69 -25.59
C THR A 118 -15.96 -2.89 -25.60
N GLU A 119 -16.72 -1.93 -26.10
CA GLU A 119 -18.16 -2.06 -26.33
C GLU A 119 -18.43 -3.20 -27.33
N TRP A 120 -17.75 -3.18 -28.47
CA TRP A 120 -17.85 -4.23 -29.47
C TRP A 120 -17.43 -5.62 -28.94
N GLN A 121 -16.42 -5.68 -28.08
CA GLN A 121 -16.01 -6.92 -27.41
C GLN A 121 -17.13 -7.47 -26.53
N THR A 122 -17.83 -6.60 -25.81
CA THR A 122 -18.95 -6.95 -24.94
C THR A 122 -20.10 -7.54 -25.76
N ASP A 123 -20.47 -6.89 -26.87
CA ASP A 123 -21.49 -7.38 -27.80
C ASP A 123 -21.13 -8.75 -28.42
N ASN A 124 -19.83 -9.05 -28.51
CA ASN A 124 -19.31 -10.28 -29.08
C ASN A 124 -18.82 -11.29 -28.02
N ARG A 125 -19.49 -11.32 -26.87
CA ARG A 125 -19.31 -12.32 -25.79
C ARG A 125 -17.94 -12.25 -25.10
N GLY A 126 -17.32 -11.07 -25.00
CA GLY A 126 -16.13 -10.85 -24.17
C GLY A 126 -14.84 -11.51 -24.68
N LYS A 127 -14.81 -12.00 -25.92
CA LYS A 127 -13.66 -12.72 -26.50
C LYS A 127 -12.41 -11.83 -26.60
N SER A 128 -11.22 -12.41 -26.47
CA SER A 128 -9.95 -11.66 -26.53
C SER A 128 -9.69 -11.06 -27.92
N PHE A 129 -9.13 -9.86 -27.99
CA PHE A 129 -8.70 -9.29 -29.28
C PHE A 129 -7.52 -10.05 -29.90
N LEU A 130 -7.50 -10.11 -31.23
CA LEU A 130 -6.38 -10.60 -32.03
C LEU A 130 -5.96 -9.48 -33.00
N PRO A 131 -4.91 -8.70 -32.70
CA PRO A 131 -4.46 -7.65 -33.59
C PRO A 131 -3.78 -8.23 -34.84
N ILE A 132 -4.35 -7.94 -36.02
CA ILE A 132 -3.76 -8.23 -37.34
C ILE A 132 -3.27 -6.90 -37.89
N VAL A 133 -1.96 -6.73 -38.05
CA VAL A 133 -1.36 -5.41 -38.30
C VAL A 133 -0.81 -5.30 -39.70
N VAL A 134 -1.23 -4.27 -40.45
CA VAL A 134 -0.58 -3.88 -41.71
C VAL A 134 0.60 -2.94 -41.37
N PRO A 135 1.87 -3.36 -41.54
CA PRO A 135 3.01 -2.63 -40.98
C PRO A 135 3.21 -1.21 -41.50
N ALA A 136 2.67 -0.88 -42.68
CA ALA A 136 2.71 0.47 -43.24
C ALA A 136 2.03 1.50 -42.33
N TYR A 137 0.95 1.15 -41.64
CA TYR A 137 0.21 2.08 -40.77
C TYR A 137 1.02 2.48 -39.53
N LEU A 138 1.85 1.58 -38.99
CA LEU A 138 2.80 1.92 -37.93
C LEU A 138 3.89 2.91 -38.39
N ARG A 139 4.11 3.04 -39.70
CA ARG A 139 5.07 4.00 -40.29
C ARG A 139 4.40 5.32 -40.67
N ILE A 140 3.11 5.27 -41.02
CA ILE A 140 2.28 6.45 -41.31
C ILE A 140 2.06 7.24 -40.03
N ASP A 141 1.63 6.56 -38.96
CA ASP A 141 1.42 7.19 -37.66
C ASP A 141 1.78 6.25 -36.51
N GLN A 142 3.05 6.27 -36.14
CA GLN A 142 3.54 5.45 -35.05
C GLN A 142 2.93 5.85 -33.70
N GLU A 143 2.70 7.14 -33.47
CA GLU A 143 2.20 7.66 -32.19
C GLU A 143 0.77 7.22 -31.91
N PHE A 144 -0.03 7.01 -32.95
CA PHE A 144 -1.39 6.51 -32.82
C PHE A 144 -1.49 4.98 -32.87
N TYR A 145 -0.97 4.35 -33.93
CA TYR A 145 -1.23 2.93 -34.15
C TYR A 145 -0.42 2.02 -33.20
N LYS A 146 0.76 2.45 -32.72
CA LYS A 146 1.58 1.63 -31.82
C LYS A 146 0.93 1.45 -30.44
N PRO A 147 0.42 2.50 -29.76
CA PRO A 147 -0.32 2.33 -28.51
C PRO A 147 -1.58 1.46 -28.63
N VAL A 148 -2.33 1.58 -29.73
CA VAL A 148 -3.49 0.71 -30.00
C VAL A 148 -3.05 -0.75 -30.08
N VAL A 149 -2.05 -1.07 -30.91
CA VAL A 149 -1.53 -2.45 -31.05
C VAL A 149 -1.02 -3.00 -29.71
N SER A 150 -0.27 -2.21 -28.94
CA SER A 150 0.24 -2.63 -27.63
C SER A 150 -0.90 -2.99 -26.68
N SER A 151 -1.94 -2.17 -26.62
CA SER A 151 -3.11 -2.39 -25.76
C SER A 151 -3.89 -3.65 -26.16
N LEU A 152 -4.06 -3.90 -27.47
CA LEU A 152 -4.72 -5.10 -27.98
C LEU A 152 -3.92 -6.37 -27.70
N LYS A 153 -2.59 -6.31 -27.76
CA LYS A 153 -1.72 -7.44 -27.38
C LYS A 153 -1.79 -7.77 -25.89
N VAL A 154 -1.95 -6.76 -25.03
CA VAL A 154 -2.23 -6.96 -23.60
C VAL A 154 -3.61 -7.61 -23.41
N SER A 155 -4.61 -7.18 -24.18
CA SER A 155 -5.95 -7.79 -24.16
C SER A 155 -5.97 -9.23 -24.73
N HIS A 156 -5.08 -9.59 -25.65
CA HIS A 156 -4.96 -10.98 -26.10
C HIS A 156 -4.52 -11.94 -24.98
N LYS A 157 -3.89 -11.43 -23.92
CA LYS A 157 -3.58 -12.21 -22.70
C LYS A 157 -4.81 -12.49 -21.82
N TYR A 158 -6.05 -12.17 -22.23
CA TYR A 158 -7.30 -12.27 -21.42
C TYR A 158 -7.65 -13.64 -20.82
N ASN A 159 -6.97 -14.74 -21.16
CA ASN A 159 -7.00 -15.95 -20.32
C ASN A 159 -6.47 -15.66 -18.89
N PHE A 160 -5.69 -14.60 -18.71
CA PHE A 160 -5.24 -14.14 -17.41
C PHE A 160 -6.40 -13.80 -16.48
N TRP A 161 -7.33 -12.94 -16.89
CA TRP A 161 -8.39 -12.44 -16.00
C TRP A 161 -9.36 -13.55 -15.60
N ASP A 162 -9.67 -14.46 -16.53
CA ASP A 162 -10.46 -15.65 -16.24
C ASP A 162 -9.71 -16.63 -15.32
N LYS A 163 -8.38 -16.75 -15.45
CA LYS A 163 -7.56 -17.60 -14.55
C LYS A 163 -7.31 -16.97 -13.17
N ALA A 164 -7.28 -15.64 -13.10
CA ALA A 164 -7.09 -14.87 -11.87
C ALA A 164 -8.39 -14.77 -11.04
N ARG A 165 -9.54 -15.04 -11.66
CA ARG A 165 -10.83 -15.20 -10.98
C ARG A 165 -11.07 -16.68 -10.69
N TYR A 166 -10.92 -17.05 -9.42
CA TYR A 166 -11.20 -18.40 -8.92
C TYR A 166 -11.96 -18.30 -7.60
N SER A 167 -12.67 -19.36 -7.23
CA SER A 167 -13.33 -19.47 -5.93
C SER A 167 -12.27 -19.40 -4.81
N ARG A 168 -12.43 -18.42 -3.92
CA ARG A 168 -11.52 -18.18 -2.79
C ARG A 168 -12.00 -18.92 -1.54
N PHE A 169 -11.13 -19.01 -0.56
CA PHE A 169 -11.36 -19.60 0.76
C PHE A 169 -11.82 -21.06 0.74
N GLN A 170 -11.44 -21.82 -0.29
CA GLN A 170 -11.85 -23.22 -0.47
C GLN A 170 -11.13 -24.18 0.48
N GLY A 171 -9.99 -23.78 1.03
CA GLY A 171 -9.23 -24.56 2.00
C GLY A 171 -9.64 -24.29 3.44
N ASP A 172 -9.18 -25.17 4.35
CA ASP A 172 -9.34 -24.99 5.79
C ASP A 172 -8.70 -23.67 6.26
N LYS A 173 -7.46 -23.42 5.80
CA LYS A 173 -6.69 -22.18 6.04
C LYS A 173 -6.61 -21.34 4.77
N PRO A 174 -6.76 -20.01 4.87
CA PRO A 174 -6.65 -19.15 3.70
C PRO A 174 -5.21 -19.02 3.21
N ARG A 175 -5.05 -18.84 1.90
CA ARG A 175 -3.78 -18.58 1.22
C ARG A 175 -3.52 -17.08 1.19
N ILE A 176 -2.40 -16.60 1.72
CA ILE A 176 -2.15 -15.17 1.90
C ILE A 176 -1.02 -14.69 0.98
N LEU A 177 -1.29 -13.69 0.16
CA LEU A 177 -0.23 -12.96 -0.57
C LEU A 177 0.20 -11.75 0.26
N LEU A 178 1.39 -11.80 0.84
CA LEU A 178 1.97 -10.75 1.69
C LEU A 178 2.75 -9.76 0.81
N ILE A 179 2.46 -8.46 0.93
CA ILE A 179 3.16 -7.39 0.17
C ILE A 179 3.67 -6.28 1.10
N THR A 180 4.87 -5.73 0.83
CA THR A 180 5.43 -4.59 1.59
C THR A 180 6.56 -3.86 0.83
N THR A 181 6.85 -2.61 1.20
CA THR A 181 8.09 -1.87 0.85
C THR A 181 9.05 -1.84 2.04
N ASN A 182 9.61 -2.99 2.45
CA ASN A 182 10.48 -3.12 3.64
C ASN A 182 9.90 -2.59 4.97
N TYR A 183 8.92 -3.29 5.55
CA TYR A 183 8.44 -3.00 6.91
C TYR A 183 8.74 -4.15 7.86
N PHE A 184 9.35 -3.84 9.01
CA PHE A 184 9.89 -4.86 9.91
C PHE A 184 8.80 -5.85 10.37
N LEU A 185 7.62 -5.35 10.74
CA LEU A 185 6.54 -6.17 11.31
C LEU A 185 6.03 -7.27 10.37
N MET A 186 6.29 -7.17 9.06
CA MET A 186 5.97 -8.24 8.12
C MET A 186 6.71 -9.55 8.45
N GLY A 187 7.91 -9.46 9.03
CA GLY A 187 8.65 -10.63 9.50
C GLY A 187 7.93 -11.42 10.58
N GLU A 188 7.19 -10.74 11.46
CA GLU A 188 6.41 -11.37 12.52
C GLU A 188 5.15 -12.06 12.00
N ILE A 189 4.53 -11.49 10.95
CA ILE A 189 3.44 -12.15 10.23
C ILE A 189 3.92 -13.39 9.48
N ILE A 190 5.06 -13.31 8.79
CA ILE A 190 5.66 -14.48 8.10
C ILE A 190 6.00 -15.58 9.11
N ALA A 191 6.60 -15.22 10.26
CA ALA A 191 6.89 -16.17 11.33
C ALA A 191 5.61 -16.83 11.87
N ALA A 192 4.55 -16.06 12.08
CA ALA A 192 3.25 -16.58 12.49
C ALA A 192 2.61 -17.48 11.43
N CYS A 193 2.69 -17.13 10.14
CA CYS A 193 2.22 -17.99 9.05
C CYS A 193 2.94 -19.34 9.05
N ASN A 194 4.27 -19.33 9.21
CA ASN A 194 5.09 -20.55 9.27
C ASN A 194 4.72 -21.43 10.47
N ARG A 195 4.59 -20.86 11.67
CA ARG A 195 4.23 -21.61 12.89
C ARG A 195 2.85 -22.24 12.81
N GLN A 196 1.93 -21.59 12.10
CA GLN A 196 0.54 -22.02 11.98
C GLN A 196 0.26 -22.78 10.69
N ASP A 197 1.28 -23.13 9.90
CA ASP A 197 1.14 -23.78 8.59
C ASP A 197 0.08 -23.09 7.71
N ILE A 198 0.07 -21.75 7.71
CA ILE A 198 -0.79 -20.95 6.84
C ILE A 198 -0.06 -20.76 5.50
N PRO A 199 -0.64 -21.21 4.37
CA PRO A 199 -0.02 -21.01 3.07
C PRO A 199 0.16 -19.52 2.80
N HIS A 200 1.39 -19.10 2.50
CA HIS A 200 1.67 -17.71 2.18
C HIS A 200 2.74 -17.58 1.09
N HIS A 201 2.68 -16.47 0.37
CA HIS A 201 3.70 -16.04 -0.57
C HIS A 201 4.06 -14.59 -0.26
N PHE A 202 5.34 -14.25 -0.26
CA PHE A 202 5.82 -12.93 0.13
C PHE A 202 6.47 -12.21 -1.04
N LEU A 203 6.00 -11.00 -1.34
CA LEU A 203 6.57 -10.09 -2.32
C LEU A 203 7.07 -8.82 -1.63
N ASN A 204 8.35 -8.52 -1.81
CA ASN A 204 8.98 -7.32 -1.28
C ASN A 204 9.30 -6.34 -2.40
N LEU A 205 8.90 -5.08 -2.23
CA LEU A 205 9.27 -3.99 -3.13
C LEU A 205 10.58 -3.35 -2.62
N GLU A 206 11.71 -3.73 -3.23
CA GLU A 206 12.99 -3.09 -2.96
C GLU A 206 13.09 -1.74 -3.70
N ASN A 207 13.16 -0.64 -2.94
CA ASN A 207 13.41 0.75 -3.38
C ASN A 207 12.39 1.36 -4.37
N GLN A 208 11.86 2.53 -4.01
CA GLN A 208 10.73 3.24 -4.64
C GLN A 208 10.92 3.67 -6.12
N GLU A 209 12.04 3.35 -6.77
CA GLU A 209 12.38 3.87 -8.11
C GLU A 209 12.71 2.81 -9.17
N VAL A 210 12.89 1.52 -8.81
CA VAL A 210 13.17 0.45 -9.80
C VAL A 210 12.00 -0.52 -9.88
N GLY A 211 11.23 -0.43 -10.97
CA GLY A 211 10.40 -1.54 -11.46
C GLY A 211 8.94 -1.58 -11.01
N ARG A 212 8.16 -0.49 -11.14
CA ARG A 212 6.68 -0.57 -11.04
C ARG A 212 6.12 -1.65 -11.97
N GLU A 213 6.69 -1.79 -13.16
CA GLU A 213 6.33 -2.84 -14.12
C GLU A 213 6.79 -4.24 -13.70
N ASP A 214 8.00 -4.37 -13.14
CA ASP A 214 8.53 -5.64 -12.64
C ASP A 214 7.72 -6.15 -11.45
N PHE A 215 7.42 -5.28 -10.49
CA PHE A 215 6.57 -5.63 -9.35
C PHE A 215 5.17 -6.03 -9.79
N VAL A 216 4.52 -5.29 -10.70
CA VAL A 216 3.19 -5.66 -11.21
C VAL A 216 3.26 -7.02 -11.90
N ARG A 217 4.30 -7.29 -12.70
CA ARG A 217 4.49 -8.62 -13.32
C ARG A 217 4.61 -9.71 -12.26
N ASP A 218 5.48 -9.55 -11.28
CA ASP A 218 5.76 -10.57 -10.27
C ASP A 218 4.53 -10.78 -9.36
N PHE A 219 3.80 -9.71 -9.06
CA PHE A 219 2.51 -9.75 -8.38
C PHE A 219 1.46 -10.56 -9.17
N LEU A 220 1.29 -10.25 -10.46
CA LEU A 220 0.33 -10.97 -11.32
C LEU A 220 0.73 -12.44 -11.48
N GLN A 221 2.03 -12.75 -11.58
CA GLN A 221 2.54 -14.12 -11.60
C GLN A 221 2.23 -14.85 -10.30
N ALA A 222 2.49 -14.23 -9.15
CA ALA A 222 2.14 -14.79 -7.85
C ALA A 222 0.63 -15.05 -7.74
N VAL A 223 -0.23 -14.16 -8.22
CA VAL A 223 -1.69 -14.40 -8.20
C VAL A 223 -2.07 -15.64 -9.02
N LEU A 224 -1.48 -15.85 -10.19
CA LEU A 224 -1.78 -17.00 -11.04
C LEU A 224 -1.25 -18.33 -10.50
N GLU A 225 -0.02 -18.33 -9.98
CA GLU A 225 0.67 -19.54 -9.53
C GLU A 225 0.27 -19.92 -8.11
N PHE A 226 0.26 -18.93 -7.21
CA PHE A 226 -0.05 -19.13 -5.81
C PHE A 226 -1.55 -19.08 -5.52
N LYS A 227 -2.38 -18.44 -6.34
CA LYS A 227 -3.83 -18.34 -6.12
C LYS A 227 -4.21 -17.94 -4.68
N PRO A 228 -3.83 -16.73 -4.22
CA PRO A 228 -4.17 -16.26 -2.88
C PRO A 228 -5.68 -16.08 -2.68
N ASP A 229 -6.14 -16.31 -1.45
CA ASP A 229 -7.51 -15.98 -1.03
C ASP A 229 -7.65 -14.50 -0.70
N PHE A 230 -6.58 -13.85 -0.24
CA PHE A 230 -6.51 -12.39 -0.09
C PHE A 230 -5.06 -11.90 -0.09
N VAL A 231 -4.91 -10.60 -0.34
CA VAL A 231 -3.65 -9.86 -0.20
C VAL A 231 -3.58 -9.23 1.19
N PHE A 232 -2.42 -9.24 1.82
CA PHE A 232 -2.19 -8.60 3.11
C PHE A 232 -1.05 -7.59 3.05
N THR A 233 -1.26 -6.44 3.67
CA THR A 233 -0.26 -5.37 3.85
C THR A 233 -0.36 -4.76 5.25
N ILE A 234 0.74 -4.15 5.69
CA ILE A 234 0.80 -3.35 6.93
C ILE A 234 0.93 -1.88 6.53
N ASN A 235 0.10 -1.02 7.13
CA ASN A 235 0.11 0.43 6.86
C ASN A 235 -0.03 0.80 5.36
N HIS A 236 -0.75 0.00 4.57
CA HIS A 236 -0.85 0.16 3.11
C HIS A 236 0.50 0.12 2.35
N LEU A 237 1.59 -0.32 2.98
CA LEU A 237 2.90 -0.35 2.36
C LEU A 237 2.95 -1.40 1.23
N GLY A 238 3.45 -1.00 0.07
CA GLY A 238 3.42 -1.82 -1.14
C GLY A 238 2.21 -1.58 -2.05
N LEU A 239 1.25 -0.75 -1.64
CA LEU A 239 0.29 -0.15 -2.56
C LEU A 239 0.86 1.13 -3.17
N ASP A 240 0.46 1.43 -4.41
CA ASP A 240 0.80 2.68 -5.06
C ASP A 240 -0.20 3.78 -4.72
N ARG A 241 0.26 5.04 -4.76
CA ARG A 241 -0.53 6.21 -4.34
C ARG A 241 -1.69 6.50 -5.29
N GLU A 242 -1.54 6.15 -6.56
CA GLU A 242 -2.50 6.41 -7.63
C GLU A 242 -3.64 5.39 -7.67
N GLY A 243 -3.56 4.31 -6.88
CA GLY A 243 -4.59 3.27 -6.76
C GLY A 243 -4.57 2.21 -7.87
N ILE A 244 -3.50 2.12 -8.67
CA ILE A 244 -3.40 1.14 -9.77
C ILE A 244 -3.49 -0.30 -9.24
N LEU A 245 -2.80 -0.62 -8.15
CA LEU A 245 -2.85 -1.96 -7.56
C LEU A 245 -4.24 -2.24 -6.98
N MET A 246 -4.92 -1.25 -6.40
CA MET A 246 -6.30 -1.39 -5.94
C MET A 246 -7.28 -1.69 -7.09
N ASP A 247 -7.08 -1.05 -8.24
CA ASP A 247 -7.85 -1.34 -9.45
C ASP A 247 -7.58 -2.75 -9.97
N LEU A 248 -6.31 -3.21 -9.96
CA LEU A 248 -5.95 -4.58 -10.34
C LEU A 248 -6.62 -5.62 -9.43
N LEU A 249 -6.58 -5.39 -8.12
CA LEU A 249 -7.26 -6.24 -7.12
C LEU A 249 -8.75 -6.33 -7.41
N THR A 250 -9.39 -5.18 -7.67
CA THR A 250 -10.81 -5.10 -7.99
C THR A 250 -11.15 -5.86 -9.27
N ARG A 251 -10.32 -5.78 -10.32
CA ARG A 251 -10.52 -6.54 -11.58
C ARG A 251 -10.41 -8.05 -11.40
N MET A 252 -9.56 -8.51 -10.48
CA MET A 252 -9.41 -9.94 -10.14
C MET A 252 -10.42 -10.42 -9.11
N ASP A 253 -11.23 -9.53 -8.53
CA ASP A 253 -12.08 -9.80 -7.36
C ASP A 253 -11.26 -10.24 -6.11
N LEU A 254 -10.00 -9.81 -6.01
CA LEU A 254 -9.06 -10.26 -4.98
C LEU A 254 -9.13 -9.33 -3.74
N PRO A 255 -9.55 -9.82 -2.56
CA PRO A 255 -9.65 -9.00 -1.36
C PRO A 255 -8.30 -8.51 -0.84
N LEU A 256 -8.32 -7.33 -0.21
CA LEU A 256 -7.19 -6.75 0.52
C LEU A 256 -7.50 -6.66 2.01
N ALA A 257 -6.59 -7.18 2.84
CA ALA A 257 -6.50 -6.88 4.26
C ALA A 257 -5.35 -5.88 4.49
N SER A 258 -5.65 -4.70 5.02
CA SER A 258 -4.61 -3.77 5.47
C SER A 258 -4.66 -3.57 6.97
N TRP A 259 -3.61 -4.00 7.66
CA TRP A 259 -3.46 -3.78 9.09
C TRP A 259 -2.64 -2.52 9.37
N PHE A 260 -3.29 -1.49 9.89
CA PHE A 260 -2.64 -0.29 10.37
C PHE A 260 -2.16 -0.51 11.79
N VAL A 261 -0.85 -0.33 11.99
CA VAL A 261 -0.14 -0.34 13.27
C VAL A 261 0.42 1.04 13.63
N ASP A 262 0.20 2.01 12.73
CA ASP A 262 0.38 3.45 12.94
C ASP A 262 -0.96 4.17 12.71
N ASN A 263 -1.00 5.50 12.90
CA ASN A 263 -2.24 6.27 12.67
C ASN A 263 -2.60 6.23 11.16
N PRO A 264 -3.73 5.60 10.78
CA PRO A 264 -4.11 5.44 9.38
C PRO A 264 -4.39 6.77 8.70
N HIS A 265 -4.83 7.79 9.43
CA HIS A 265 -5.08 9.12 8.87
C HIS A 265 -3.79 9.73 8.34
N LEU A 266 -2.66 9.60 9.04
CA LEU A 266 -1.37 10.14 8.57
C LEU A 266 -0.80 9.40 7.34
N ILE A 267 -1.39 8.27 6.96
CA ILE A 267 -0.93 7.42 5.86
C ILE A 267 -1.88 7.55 4.65
N LEU A 268 -3.18 7.39 4.87
CA LEU A 268 -4.19 7.28 3.83
C LEU A 268 -4.37 8.56 3.02
N TYR A 269 -4.06 9.74 3.58
CA TYR A 269 -4.13 11.01 2.83
C TYR A 269 -3.15 11.08 1.65
N LEU A 270 -2.11 10.23 1.62
CA LEU A 270 -1.15 10.17 0.51
C LEU A 270 -1.64 9.34 -0.67
N TYR A 271 -2.83 8.76 -0.59
CA TYR A 271 -3.35 7.84 -1.58
C TYR A 271 -4.68 8.35 -2.15
N GLU A 272 -4.86 8.11 -3.44
CA GLU A 272 -6.08 8.36 -4.19
C GLU A 272 -6.78 7.03 -4.50
N ASN A 273 -8.09 7.07 -4.77
CA ASN A 273 -8.87 5.93 -5.26
C ASN A 273 -8.82 4.63 -4.40
N LEU A 274 -8.58 4.73 -3.09
CA LEU A 274 -8.50 3.56 -2.20
C LEU A 274 -9.84 2.87 -1.89
N LYS A 275 -10.96 3.46 -2.31
CA LYS A 275 -12.30 3.00 -1.95
C LYS A 275 -12.63 1.77 -2.79
N SER A 276 -12.46 0.59 -2.21
CA SER A 276 -12.88 -0.67 -2.81
C SER A 276 -13.72 -1.47 -1.82
N PRO A 277 -14.86 -2.06 -2.25
CA PRO A 277 -15.64 -2.98 -1.42
C PRO A 277 -14.83 -4.23 -1.03
N LEU A 278 -13.70 -4.46 -1.70
CA LEU A 278 -12.77 -5.57 -1.42
C LEU A 278 -11.66 -5.20 -0.43
N CYS A 279 -11.63 -3.95 0.07
CA CYS A 279 -10.67 -3.52 1.08
C CYS A 279 -11.25 -3.70 2.49
N SER A 280 -10.50 -4.38 3.36
CA SER A 280 -10.78 -4.48 4.78
C SER A 280 -9.64 -3.88 5.58
N ILE A 281 -9.97 -2.87 6.38
CA ILE A 281 -9.02 -2.21 7.27
C ILE A 281 -9.09 -2.85 8.66
N PHE A 282 -7.92 -3.21 9.16
CA PHE A 282 -7.72 -3.54 10.57
C PHE A 282 -6.94 -2.39 11.18
N THR A 283 -7.41 -1.83 12.30
CA THR A 283 -6.73 -0.73 12.98
C THR A 283 -6.38 -1.13 14.41
N TRP A 284 -5.13 -0.84 14.79
CA TRP A 284 -4.62 -1.09 16.14
C TRP A 284 -5.23 -0.17 17.21
N ASP A 285 -5.90 0.91 16.79
CA ASP A 285 -6.55 1.88 17.67
C ASP A 285 -8.04 1.99 17.33
N ALA A 286 -8.89 1.57 18.26
CA ALA A 286 -10.34 1.55 18.10
C ALA A 286 -10.95 2.94 17.84
N ASP A 287 -10.27 4.01 18.27
CA ASP A 287 -10.74 5.39 18.10
C ASP A 287 -10.74 5.81 16.60
N ASN A 288 -10.04 5.08 15.74
CA ASN A 288 -10.01 5.32 14.30
C ASN A 288 -11.18 4.70 13.53
N ILE A 289 -11.95 3.78 14.14
CA ILE A 289 -12.97 3.01 13.40
C ILE A 289 -14.02 3.93 12.78
N GLN A 290 -14.58 4.85 13.56
CA GLN A 290 -15.65 5.71 13.08
C GLN A 290 -15.17 6.69 12.01
N SER A 291 -13.98 7.26 12.18
CA SER A 291 -13.41 8.21 11.22
C SER A 291 -13.03 7.52 9.91
N LEU A 292 -12.49 6.29 9.95
CA LEU A 292 -12.23 5.49 8.75
C LEU A 292 -13.52 5.11 8.01
N LYS A 293 -14.60 4.78 8.73
CA LYS A 293 -15.91 4.57 8.11
C LYS A 293 -16.45 5.82 7.44
N SER A 294 -16.29 6.98 8.09
CA SER A 294 -16.66 8.28 7.49
C SER A 294 -15.82 8.62 6.25
N LEU A 295 -14.58 8.11 6.13
CA LEU A 295 -13.78 8.23 4.91
C LEU A 295 -14.26 7.33 3.76
N GLY A 296 -15.21 6.42 4.01
CA GLY A 296 -15.82 5.54 3.02
C GLY A 296 -15.33 4.10 3.06
N PHE A 297 -14.55 3.69 4.06
CA PHE A 297 -14.21 2.29 4.25
C PHE A 297 -15.34 1.56 4.98
N GLU A 298 -16.02 0.64 4.30
CA GLU A 298 -17.17 -0.08 4.88
C GLU A 298 -16.73 -1.11 5.94
N LYS A 299 -15.61 -1.79 5.68
CA LYS A 299 -15.11 -2.93 6.45
C LYS A 299 -13.91 -2.51 7.30
N VAL A 300 -14.18 -1.97 8.48
CA VAL A 300 -13.16 -1.51 9.44
C VAL A 300 -13.29 -2.26 10.75
N PHE A 301 -12.20 -2.88 11.20
CA PHE A 301 -12.16 -3.75 12.39
C PHE A 301 -11.03 -3.31 13.34
N TYR A 302 -11.27 -3.47 14.64
CA TYR A 302 -10.21 -3.35 15.63
C TYR A 302 -9.32 -4.60 15.59
N LEU A 303 -8.00 -4.42 15.57
CA LEU A 303 -7.01 -5.49 15.73
C LEU A 303 -5.78 -4.93 16.44
N PRO A 304 -5.65 -5.11 17.77
CA PRO A 304 -4.57 -4.50 18.54
C PRO A 304 -3.21 -5.11 18.19
N LEU A 305 -2.14 -4.41 18.58
CA LEU A 305 -0.78 -4.94 18.51
C LEU A 305 -0.64 -6.27 19.31
N ALA A 306 0.49 -6.92 19.13
CA ALA A 306 0.78 -8.23 19.71
C ALA A 306 2.29 -8.44 19.87
N THR A 307 2.70 -9.54 20.49
CA THR A 307 4.12 -9.90 20.63
C THR A 307 4.47 -11.17 19.84
N ASP A 308 5.75 -11.32 19.47
CA ASP A 308 6.30 -12.62 19.08
C ASP A 308 6.89 -13.32 20.31
N SER A 309 6.15 -14.30 20.80
CA SER A 309 6.49 -15.06 22.00
C SER A 309 7.77 -15.89 21.85
N HIS A 310 8.23 -16.17 20.63
CA HIS A 310 9.49 -16.88 20.41
C HIS A 310 10.68 -15.94 20.53
N ARG A 311 10.52 -14.70 20.08
CA ARG A 311 11.54 -13.66 20.16
C ARG A 311 11.59 -13.02 21.54
N PHE A 312 10.45 -12.51 22.01
CA PHE A 312 10.28 -11.92 23.34
C PHE A 312 9.92 -13.00 24.35
N SER A 313 10.94 -13.73 24.79
CA SER A 313 10.84 -14.80 25.78
C SER A 313 11.88 -14.67 26.88
N PRO A 314 11.61 -15.20 28.09
CA PRO A 314 12.59 -15.21 29.17
C PRO A 314 13.86 -15.97 28.77
N GLY A 315 15.01 -15.54 29.31
CA GLY A 315 16.29 -16.25 29.16
C GLY A 315 17.16 -15.80 28.00
N LYS A 316 16.70 -14.89 27.14
CA LYS A 316 17.56 -14.19 26.17
C LYS A 316 18.60 -13.35 26.93
N LYS A 317 19.89 -13.64 26.73
CA LYS A 317 21.00 -12.93 27.36
C LYS A 317 21.74 -12.10 26.32
N LEU A 318 21.88 -10.81 26.59
CA LEU A 318 22.85 -9.97 25.90
C LEU A 318 24.05 -9.79 26.82
N LEU A 319 25.26 -10.09 26.36
CA LEU A 319 26.47 -10.01 27.20
C LEU A 319 26.65 -8.62 27.83
N ARG A 320 26.20 -7.57 27.13
CA ARG A 320 26.19 -6.18 27.59
C ARG A 320 25.07 -5.83 28.59
N PHE A 321 24.01 -6.63 28.68
CA PHE A 321 22.86 -6.38 29.55
C PHE A 321 22.58 -7.60 30.45
N ARG A 322 22.96 -7.48 31.73
CA ARG A 322 22.68 -8.52 32.73
C ARG A 322 21.31 -8.29 33.39
N PRO A 323 20.47 -9.31 33.58
CA PRO A 323 19.15 -9.12 34.21
C PRO A 323 19.22 -8.46 35.59
N GLY A 324 18.29 -7.53 35.87
CA GLY A 324 18.10 -6.90 37.18
C GLY A 324 19.22 -5.97 37.68
N THR A 325 20.16 -5.56 36.83
CA THR A 325 21.26 -4.66 37.24
C THR A 325 20.90 -3.19 37.21
N ARG A 326 19.73 -2.82 36.67
CA ARG A 326 19.19 -1.46 36.70
C ARG A 326 17.87 -1.44 37.47
N ASP A 327 17.65 -0.38 38.24
CA ASP A 327 16.37 -0.19 38.92
C ASP A 327 15.28 0.21 37.91
N VAL A 328 15.55 1.19 37.07
CA VAL A 328 14.62 1.69 36.05
C VAL A 328 15.30 1.80 34.69
N SER A 329 14.58 1.47 33.63
CA SER A 329 14.98 1.76 32.25
C SER A 329 13.87 2.47 31.48
N PHE A 330 14.25 3.18 30.43
CA PHE A 330 13.34 3.73 29.44
C PHE A 330 13.89 3.49 28.04
N VAL A 331 13.04 3.07 27.10
CA VAL A 331 13.40 2.93 25.69
C VAL A 331 12.49 3.82 24.88
N GLY A 332 13.02 4.79 24.14
CA GLY A 332 12.22 5.62 23.27
C GLY A 332 12.99 6.79 22.67
N ASN A 333 12.55 7.23 21.49
CA ASN A 333 13.11 8.41 20.84
C ASN A 333 12.71 9.69 21.61
N SER A 334 13.66 10.61 21.77
CA SER A 334 13.51 11.92 22.40
C SER A 334 12.56 12.83 21.64
N MET A 335 12.34 12.55 20.35
CA MET A 335 11.62 13.38 19.37
C MET A 335 12.28 14.73 19.09
N VAL A 336 13.42 15.09 19.71
CA VAL A 336 14.10 16.38 19.51
C VAL A 336 14.47 16.57 18.04
N HIS A 337 15.18 15.61 17.45
CA HIS A 337 15.63 15.70 16.07
C HIS A 337 14.47 15.61 15.07
N LYS A 338 13.50 14.75 15.35
CA LYS A 338 12.31 14.57 14.50
C LYS A 338 11.45 15.84 14.45
N VAL A 339 11.21 16.45 15.61
CA VAL A 339 10.52 17.75 15.70
C VAL A 339 11.34 18.83 15.03
N GLY A 340 12.65 18.93 15.30
CA GLY A 340 13.51 19.94 14.68
C GLY A 340 13.52 19.84 13.15
N ALA A 341 13.66 18.63 12.61
CA ALA A 341 13.63 18.37 11.17
C ALA A 341 12.26 18.71 10.56
N ARG A 342 11.15 18.32 11.21
CA ARG A 342 9.81 18.64 10.72
C ARG A 342 9.51 20.13 10.79
N LEU A 343 9.92 20.78 11.88
CA LEU A 343 9.79 22.22 12.07
C LEU A 343 10.55 22.97 10.98
N GLY A 344 11.74 22.50 10.59
CA GLY A 344 12.49 23.06 9.46
C GLY A 344 11.70 23.01 8.14
N LYS A 345 10.96 21.92 7.86
CA LYS A 345 10.11 21.81 6.66
C LYS A 345 8.94 22.78 6.69
N VAL A 346 8.25 22.89 7.82
CA VAL A 346 7.07 23.76 7.96
C VAL A 346 7.48 25.25 8.01
N ARG A 347 8.60 25.58 8.65
CA ARG A 347 9.12 26.97 8.80
C ARG A 347 9.57 27.62 7.49
N ILE A 348 9.83 26.85 6.42
CA ILE A 348 10.19 27.43 5.12
C ILE A 348 9.04 28.28 4.53
N ASN A 349 7.80 28.12 5.03
CA ASN A 349 6.62 28.77 4.45
C ASN A 349 5.90 29.81 5.36
N SER A 350 6.31 30.06 6.61
CA SER A 350 5.79 31.22 7.38
C SER A 350 6.55 31.53 8.69
N GLU A 351 6.73 32.81 9.00
CA GLU A 351 7.16 33.32 10.32
C GLU A 351 6.10 33.11 11.42
N PHE A 352 4.84 32.84 11.06
CA PHE A 352 3.69 32.72 11.97
C PHE A 352 3.81 31.59 13.02
N LEU A 353 4.59 30.55 12.73
CA LEU A 353 4.66 29.35 13.58
C LEU A 353 5.73 29.37 14.66
N SER A 354 6.67 30.31 14.66
CA SER A 354 7.83 30.22 15.55
C SER A 354 7.47 30.31 17.03
N ASP A 355 6.34 30.93 17.37
CA ASP A 355 6.11 31.37 18.75
C ASP A 355 5.01 30.56 19.50
N ASN A 356 4.04 29.92 18.82
CA ASN A 356 2.85 29.36 19.52
C ASN A 356 2.45 27.90 19.22
N PHE A 357 3.09 27.19 18.27
CA PHE A 357 2.68 25.79 17.96
C PHE A 357 2.85 24.82 19.15
N GLN A 358 3.71 25.16 20.11
CA GLN A 358 3.90 24.38 21.34
C GLN A 358 2.67 24.41 22.24
N GLU A 359 1.89 25.50 22.22
CA GLU A 359 0.64 25.59 22.96
C GLU A 359 -0.41 24.66 22.35
N VAL A 360 -0.54 24.69 21.01
CA VAL A 360 -1.36 23.74 20.26
C VAL A 360 -0.95 22.30 20.59
N ALA A 361 0.35 22.01 20.61
CA ALA A 361 0.86 20.69 20.96
C ALA A 361 0.51 20.26 22.40
N ARG A 362 0.52 21.20 23.36
CA ARG A 362 0.09 20.92 24.75
C ARG A 362 -1.41 20.66 24.82
N SER A 363 -2.24 21.47 24.15
CA SER A 363 -3.70 21.23 24.09
C SER A 363 -3.99 19.89 23.40
N PHE A 364 -3.32 19.60 22.28
CA PHE A 364 -3.46 18.32 21.57
C PHE A 364 -3.08 17.12 22.43
N ALA A 365 -2.04 17.22 23.27
CA ALA A 365 -1.68 16.12 24.17
C ALA A 365 -2.81 15.76 25.15
N GLY A 366 -3.58 16.75 25.62
CA GLY A 366 -4.69 16.57 26.56
C GLY A 366 -6.07 16.40 25.93
N SER A 367 -6.21 16.63 24.62
CA SER A 367 -7.50 16.56 23.93
C SER A 367 -7.91 15.15 23.52
N HIS A 368 -9.20 14.99 23.20
CA HIS A 368 -9.77 13.76 22.65
C HIS A 368 -9.62 13.64 21.12
N HIS A 369 -9.02 14.64 20.46
CA HIS A 369 -8.93 14.71 19.01
C HIS A 369 -7.80 13.81 18.47
N ASN A 370 -8.11 12.96 17.48
CA ASN A 370 -7.11 12.06 16.86
C ASN A 370 -6.23 12.76 15.79
N LEU A 371 -6.65 13.95 15.35
CA LEU A 371 -5.96 14.82 14.41
C LEU A 371 -5.88 16.22 15.01
N VAL A 372 -4.89 17.00 14.59
CA VAL A 372 -4.65 18.37 15.06
C VAL A 372 -5.67 19.33 14.46
N TYR A 373 -6.10 19.12 13.21
CA TYR A 373 -7.02 20.02 12.52
C TYR A 373 -8.33 20.27 13.28
N PRO A 374 -9.09 19.24 13.73
CA PRO A 374 -10.29 19.48 14.53
C PRO A 374 -10.05 20.34 15.78
N LEU A 375 -8.93 20.11 16.47
CA LEU A 375 -8.55 20.90 17.65
C LEU A 375 -8.30 22.37 17.29
N ILE A 376 -7.47 22.64 16.26
CA ILE A 376 -7.14 24.03 15.91
C ILE A 376 -8.36 24.77 15.34
N SER A 377 -9.27 24.07 14.67
CA SER A 377 -10.53 24.65 14.21
C SER A 377 -11.44 25.07 15.36
N GLU A 378 -11.41 24.34 16.48
CA GLU A 378 -12.23 24.62 17.67
C GLU A 378 -11.58 25.68 18.59
N GLU A 379 -10.27 25.59 18.83
CA GLU A 379 -9.59 26.34 19.91
C GLU A 379 -8.55 27.35 19.41
N PHE A 380 -8.03 27.21 18.18
CA PHE A 380 -6.89 27.98 17.68
C PHE A 380 -7.13 28.57 16.28
N SER A 381 -8.09 29.49 16.17
CA SER A 381 -8.57 30.03 14.88
C SER A 381 -7.47 30.51 13.93
N GLU A 382 -6.42 31.15 14.44
CA GLU A 382 -5.31 31.61 13.60
C GLU A 382 -4.45 30.45 13.06
N HIS A 383 -4.28 29.38 13.86
CA HIS A 383 -3.61 28.16 13.38
C HIS A 383 -4.47 27.39 12.37
N ALA A 384 -5.80 27.39 12.53
CA ALA A 384 -6.71 26.83 11.53
C ALA A 384 -6.62 27.59 10.19
N LYS A 385 -6.66 28.93 10.21
CA LYS A 385 -6.44 29.76 9.01
C LYS A 385 -5.08 29.48 8.35
N TYR A 386 -4.04 29.34 9.16
CA TYR A 386 -2.73 28.96 8.65
C TYR A 386 -2.78 27.59 7.97
N PHE A 387 -3.32 26.57 8.66
CA PHE A 387 -3.47 25.22 8.13
C PHE A 387 -4.25 25.20 6.81
N ASP A 388 -5.35 25.93 6.73
CA ASP A 388 -6.18 26.03 5.52
C ASP A 388 -5.45 26.73 4.37
N SER A 389 -4.52 27.64 4.66
CA SER A 389 -3.71 28.32 3.65
C SER A 389 -2.52 27.49 3.14
N LEU A 390 -2.22 26.33 3.74
CA LEU A 390 -1.16 25.44 3.28
C LEU A 390 -1.45 24.89 1.87
N PRO A 391 -0.46 24.94 0.95
CA PRO A 391 -0.70 24.77 -0.49
C PRO A 391 -0.92 23.31 -0.93
N SER A 392 -0.52 22.33 -0.12
CA SER A 392 -0.59 20.91 -0.47
C SER A 392 -1.00 20.03 0.71
N ILE A 393 -1.46 18.81 0.41
CA ILE A 393 -1.79 17.79 1.41
C ILE A 393 -0.55 17.41 2.22
N GLU A 394 0.61 17.30 1.58
CA GLU A 394 1.89 17.01 2.25
C GLU A 394 2.26 18.11 3.24
N SER A 395 2.02 19.37 2.90
CA SER A 395 2.28 20.49 3.80
C SER A 395 1.38 20.45 5.03
N LYS A 396 0.10 20.09 4.84
CA LYS A 396 -0.87 19.88 5.94
C LYS A 396 -0.47 18.70 6.82
N LEU A 397 -0.05 17.59 6.23
CA LEU A 397 0.48 16.42 6.94
C LEU A 397 1.77 16.74 7.71
N ASP A 398 2.63 17.59 7.16
CA ASP A 398 3.84 18.04 7.83
C ASP A 398 3.51 18.83 9.10
N PHE A 399 2.48 19.69 9.06
CA PHE A 399 2.00 20.42 10.22
C PHE A 399 1.34 19.50 11.26
N GLU A 400 0.44 18.61 10.84
CA GLU A 400 -0.17 17.56 11.69
C GLU A 400 0.90 16.75 12.43
N THR A 401 1.90 16.29 11.68
CA THR A 401 3.01 15.49 12.21
C THR A 401 3.87 16.30 13.17
N LEU A 402 4.16 17.57 12.86
CA LEU A 402 4.94 18.47 13.71
C LEU A 402 4.30 18.62 15.09
N VAL A 403 3.02 18.99 15.13
CA VAL A 403 2.29 19.22 16.38
C VAL A 403 2.15 17.92 17.17
N THR A 404 1.85 16.80 16.50
CA THR A 404 1.74 15.48 17.14
C THR A 404 3.07 15.02 17.77
N TRP A 405 4.19 15.21 17.06
CA TRP A 405 5.51 14.86 17.58
C TRP A 405 5.98 15.80 18.69
N GLU A 406 5.64 17.09 18.60
CA GLU A 406 5.93 18.04 19.67
C GLU A 406 5.12 17.75 20.93
N ALA A 407 3.84 17.40 20.78
CA ALA A 407 2.97 16.97 21.88
C ALA A 407 3.57 15.74 22.58
N THR A 408 4.02 14.77 21.77
CA THR A 408 4.72 13.58 22.26
C THR A 408 6.02 13.95 22.99
N ARG A 409 6.84 14.85 22.44
CA ARG A 409 8.10 15.31 23.03
C ARG A 409 7.88 15.96 24.40
N ILE A 410 6.94 16.89 24.49
CA ILE A 410 6.62 17.62 25.71
C ILE A 410 6.13 16.67 26.81
N TYR A 411 5.15 15.80 26.49
CA TYR A 411 4.60 14.84 27.45
C TYR A 411 5.66 13.85 27.91
N ARG A 412 6.40 13.26 26.98
CA ARG A 412 7.45 12.28 27.29
C ARG A 412 8.55 12.89 28.13
N LYS A 413 8.99 14.12 27.82
CA LYS A 413 9.98 14.82 28.64
C LYS A 413 9.53 14.91 30.10
N LYS A 414 8.29 15.36 30.36
CA LYS A 414 7.75 15.47 31.73
C LYS A 414 7.74 14.12 32.46
N CYS A 415 7.35 13.05 31.76
CA CYS A 415 7.32 11.70 32.34
C CYS A 415 8.73 11.18 32.65
N VAL A 416 9.67 11.33 31.70
CA VAL A 416 11.05 10.85 31.85
C VAL A 416 11.80 11.66 32.92
N GLU A 417 11.53 12.96 33.05
CA GLU A 417 12.07 13.79 34.13
C GLU A 417 11.71 13.24 35.52
N CYS A 418 10.51 12.65 35.66
CA CYS A 418 10.07 12.05 36.91
C CYS A 418 10.82 10.77 37.29
N ILE A 419 11.47 10.10 36.34
CA ILE A 419 12.23 8.88 36.59
C ILE A 419 13.73 9.14 36.84
N LEU A 420 14.25 10.34 36.54
CA LEU A 420 15.67 10.69 36.76
C LEU A 420 16.18 10.45 38.19
N PRO A 421 15.41 10.73 39.28
CA PRO A 421 15.87 10.45 40.64
C PRO A 421 16.19 8.96 40.91
N PHE A 422 15.76 8.05 40.04
CA PHE A 422 15.99 6.60 40.13
C PHE A 422 17.16 6.12 39.28
N HIS A 423 18.01 7.03 38.77
CA HIS A 423 19.20 6.73 37.96
C HIS A 423 18.92 5.78 36.78
N PRO A 424 17.93 6.11 35.92
CA PRO A 424 17.47 5.22 34.88
C PRO A 424 18.53 5.08 33.78
N LEU A 425 18.52 3.94 33.10
CA LEU A 425 19.16 3.82 31.79
C LEU A 425 18.16 4.20 30.70
N ILE A 426 18.47 5.25 29.94
CA ILE A 426 17.65 5.79 28.86
C ILE A 426 18.28 5.38 27.52
N ALA A 427 17.58 4.51 26.79
CA ALA A 427 17.96 4.06 25.46
C ALA A 427 17.15 4.79 24.37
N GLY A 428 17.84 5.48 23.47
CA GLY A 428 17.22 6.27 22.40
C GLY A 428 18.24 7.05 21.58
N ASP A 429 17.77 8.04 20.82
CA ASP A 429 18.64 8.98 20.12
C ASP A 429 19.36 9.93 21.09
N ASP A 430 20.43 10.55 20.62
CA ASP A 430 21.28 11.44 21.40
C ASP A 430 20.60 12.78 21.79
N GLY A 431 19.39 13.06 21.27
CA GLY A 431 18.55 14.18 21.71
C GLY A 431 18.16 14.12 23.19
N TRP A 432 18.29 12.95 23.85
CA TRP A 432 18.18 12.86 25.31
C TRP A 432 19.27 13.64 26.04
N LYS A 433 20.50 13.72 25.50
CA LYS A 433 21.61 14.43 26.13
C LYS A 433 21.39 15.95 26.16
N SER A 434 20.75 16.50 25.14
CA SER A 434 20.38 17.92 25.12
C SER A 434 19.11 18.18 25.93
N THR A 435 18.20 17.20 26.02
CA THR A 435 16.98 17.30 26.83
C THR A 435 17.30 17.33 28.33
N PHE A 436 18.25 16.49 28.77
CA PHE A 436 18.68 16.37 30.17
C PHE A 436 20.22 16.44 30.26
N PRO A 437 20.81 17.65 30.27
CA PRO A 437 22.27 17.82 30.24
C PRO A 437 22.96 17.35 31.52
N ASP A 438 22.26 17.31 32.65
CA ASP A 438 22.78 16.73 33.89
C ASP A 438 22.70 15.20 33.86
N THR A 439 23.80 14.58 33.44
CA THR A 439 23.95 13.12 33.32
C THR A 439 24.33 12.44 34.63
N LYS A 440 24.45 13.17 35.75
CA LYS A 440 24.73 12.55 37.06
C LYS A 440 23.65 11.59 37.52
N HIS A 441 22.42 11.82 37.03
CA HIS A 441 21.23 11.13 37.49
C HIS A 441 20.64 10.16 36.44
N TRP A 442 21.34 9.85 35.37
CA TRP A 442 20.88 8.88 34.36
C TRP A 442 22.01 8.44 33.44
N ASP A 443 21.86 7.25 32.83
CA ASP A 443 22.81 6.74 31.85
C ASP A 443 22.21 6.71 30.45
N TYR A 444 22.98 7.19 29.48
CA TYR A 444 22.62 7.13 28.07
C TYR A 444 23.01 5.80 27.42
N HIS A 445 22.11 5.24 26.62
CA HIS A 445 22.41 4.21 25.65
C HIS A 445 21.85 4.62 24.28
N SER A 446 22.55 4.29 23.21
CA SER A 446 22.05 4.52 21.84
C SER A 446 20.80 3.69 21.55
N GLU A 447 20.13 4.00 20.44
CA GLU A 447 18.96 3.24 19.96
C GLU A 447 19.26 1.73 19.92
N LEU A 448 18.27 0.96 20.35
CA LEU A 448 18.32 -0.50 20.45
C LEU A 448 17.59 -1.10 19.26
N ASN A 449 18.17 -2.12 18.64
CA ASN A 449 17.51 -2.87 17.59
C ASN A 449 16.31 -3.65 18.16
N TYR A 450 15.15 -3.54 17.51
CA TYR A 450 13.93 -4.20 17.96
C TYR A 450 14.08 -5.73 18.07
N TYR A 451 14.79 -6.34 17.13
CA TYR A 451 14.95 -7.78 17.03
C TYR A 451 16.07 -8.35 17.90
N ASP A 452 17.22 -7.70 17.86
CA ASP A 452 18.44 -8.26 18.43
C ASP A 452 18.66 -7.81 19.88
N ASP A 453 18.15 -6.63 20.23
CA ASP A 453 18.50 -5.99 21.49
C ASP A 453 17.37 -5.99 22.52
N LEU A 454 16.16 -5.61 22.12
CA LEU A 454 15.05 -5.42 23.06
C LEU A 454 14.72 -6.69 23.89
N PRO A 455 14.68 -7.91 23.32
CA PRO A 455 14.36 -9.10 24.09
C PRO A 455 15.32 -9.38 25.25
N GLY A 456 16.62 -9.07 25.08
CA GLY A 456 17.63 -9.22 26.12
C GLY A 456 17.79 -7.96 26.99
N PHE A 457 17.33 -6.81 26.51
CA PHE A 457 17.35 -5.55 27.25
C PHE A 457 16.24 -5.47 28.30
N TYR A 458 15.00 -5.86 27.99
CA TYR A 458 13.90 -5.69 28.94
C TYR A 458 14.11 -6.37 30.30
N PRO A 459 14.67 -7.59 30.39
CA PRO A 459 15.01 -8.21 31.67
C PRO A 459 16.13 -7.50 32.46
N HIS A 460 16.89 -6.59 31.85
CA HIS A 460 18.00 -5.86 32.48
C HIS A 460 17.54 -4.93 33.61
N ALA A 461 16.34 -4.39 33.51
CA ALA A 461 15.78 -3.46 34.48
C ALA A 461 14.74 -4.14 35.38
N ARG A 462 14.69 -3.72 36.65
CA ARG A 462 13.64 -4.14 37.59
C ARG A 462 12.29 -3.53 37.23
N ILE A 463 12.29 -2.34 36.64
CA ILE A 463 11.12 -1.66 36.09
C ILE A 463 11.47 -1.11 34.70
N ASN A 464 10.73 -1.52 33.68
CA ASN A 464 10.74 -0.87 32.38
C ASN A 464 9.65 0.21 32.37
N PHE A 465 10.04 1.47 32.26
CA PHE A 465 9.13 2.60 32.19
C PHE A 465 8.71 2.86 30.73
N ASN A 466 7.43 3.16 30.52
CA ASN A 466 6.86 3.39 29.19
C ASN A 466 6.01 4.66 29.17
N THR A 467 6.01 5.32 28.01
CA THR A 467 5.12 6.42 27.64
C THR A 467 4.63 6.19 26.22
N THR A 468 3.34 6.34 25.93
CA THR A 468 2.85 6.31 24.55
C THR A 468 3.13 7.63 23.81
N SER A 469 2.87 7.65 22.51
CA SER A 469 2.89 8.88 21.71
C SER A 469 1.53 9.58 21.79
N ALA A 470 1.52 10.91 21.66
CA ALA A 470 0.30 11.71 21.64
C ALA A 470 -0.64 11.40 20.46
N GLN A 471 -0.18 10.64 19.45
CA GLN A 471 -1.03 10.08 18.39
C GLN A 471 -1.95 8.96 18.89
N MET A 472 -1.67 8.39 20.07
CA MET A 472 -2.31 7.21 20.64
C MET A 472 -3.23 7.69 21.78
N LYS A 473 -4.47 8.10 21.46
CA LYS A 473 -5.37 8.66 22.49
C LYS A 473 -5.85 7.57 23.43
N GLY A 474 -6.52 6.55 22.90
CA GLY A 474 -7.04 5.42 23.66
C GLY A 474 -6.17 4.16 23.62
N ALA A 475 -5.31 3.99 22.61
CA ALA A 475 -4.60 2.73 22.36
C ALA A 475 -3.21 2.63 23.01
N VAL A 476 -2.68 1.40 23.09
CA VAL A 476 -1.39 1.08 23.74
C VAL A 476 -0.28 0.79 22.74
N ASN A 477 0.97 1.07 23.12
CA ASN A 477 2.12 0.76 22.28
C ASN A 477 2.63 -0.67 22.49
N GLN A 478 3.54 -1.08 21.60
CA GLN A 478 4.16 -2.40 21.53
C GLN A 478 4.75 -2.91 22.87
N ARG A 479 5.26 -2.01 23.74
CA ARG A 479 5.90 -2.39 25.01
C ARG A 479 4.94 -3.04 26.01
N VAL A 480 3.64 -2.76 25.89
CA VAL A 480 2.60 -3.40 26.71
C VAL A 480 2.57 -4.93 26.50
N PHE A 481 2.99 -5.39 25.32
CA PHE A 481 3.04 -6.82 25.01
C PHE A 481 4.44 -7.41 25.18
N ASP A 482 5.46 -6.75 24.64
CA ASP A 482 6.81 -7.32 24.57
C ASP A 482 7.52 -7.40 25.93
N VAL A 483 7.34 -6.38 26.80
CA VAL A 483 8.03 -6.34 28.09
C VAL A 483 7.58 -7.48 29.00
N PRO A 484 6.26 -7.72 29.21
CA PRO A 484 5.84 -8.87 30.01
C PRO A 484 6.11 -10.21 29.33
N ALA A 485 6.10 -10.30 27.99
CA ALA A 485 6.44 -11.53 27.27
C ALA A 485 7.88 -12.02 27.58
N CYS A 486 8.83 -11.09 27.70
CA CYS A 486 10.18 -11.31 28.20
C CYS A 486 10.27 -11.71 29.69
N GLY A 487 9.16 -11.69 30.43
CA GLY A 487 9.14 -11.88 31.87
C GLY A 487 9.66 -10.67 32.65
N ALA A 488 9.54 -9.46 32.08
CA ALA A 488 9.95 -8.23 32.71
C ALA A 488 8.75 -7.39 33.19
N PHE A 489 8.98 -6.51 34.16
CA PHE A 489 7.94 -5.65 34.74
C PHE A 489 7.84 -4.32 34.01
N LEU A 490 6.60 -3.90 33.74
CA LEU A 490 6.26 -2.69 32.99
C LEU A 490 5.46 -1.73 33.86
N VAL A 491 5.80 -0.45 33.78
CA VAL A 491 4.94 0.67 34.21
C VAL A 491 4.69 1.55 33.00
N THR A 492 3.42 1.81 32.67
CA THR A 492 3.02 2.57 31.46
C THR A 492 2.04 3.70 31.80
N ASP A 493 1.83 4.65 30.91
CA ASP A 493 0.71 5.59 31.03
C ASP A 493 -0.64 4.90 30.77
N TYR A 494 -1.69 5.38 31.44
CA TYR A 494 -3.04 4.89 31.27
C TYR A 494 -3.59 5.26 29.88
N ARG A 495 -4.15 4.25 29.21
CA ARG A 495 -4.84 4.38 27.92
C ARG A 495 -6.10 3.55 28.00
N LYS A 496 -7.26 4.12 27.64
CA LYS A 496 -8.57 3.49 27.86
C LYS A 496 -8.65 2.05 27.33
N GLN A 497 -8.03 1.76 26.19
CA GLN A 497 -8.10 0.43 25.57
C GLN A 497 -7.26 -0.62 26.30
N ILE A 498 -6.39 -0.24 27.25
CA ILE A 498 -5.60 -1.20 28.04
C ILE A 498 -6.51 -2.12 28.86
N GLU A 499 -7.67 -1.63 29.30
CA GLU A 499 -8.66 -2.38 30.09
C GLU A 499 -9.31 -3.52 29.29
N ASN A 500 -9.29 -3.44 27.96
CA ASN A 500 -9.76 -4.53 27.08
C ASN A 500 -8.68 -5.58 26.81
N LEU A 501 -7.43 -5.31 27.20
CA LEU A 501 -6.27 -6.15 26.91
C LEU A 501 -5.79 -6.87 28.18
N LEU A 502 -5.60 -6.11 29.26
CA LEU A 502 -5.05 -6.58 30.52
C LEU A 502 -5.91 -6.09 31.70
N GLU A 503 -6.02 -6.90 32.75
CA GLU A 503 -6.73 -6.51 33.96
C GLU A 503 -5.90 -5.51 34.79
N PRO A 504 -6.41 -4.27 35.04
CA PRO A 504 -5.71 -3.26 35.83
C PRO A 504 -5.30 -3.77 37.21
N GLU A 505 -4.11 -3.36 37.67
CA GLU A 505 -3.50 -3.70 38.96
C GLU A 505 -3.18 -5.19 39.20
N LYS A 506 -3.72 -6.11 38.39
CA LYS A 506 -3.44 -7.54 38.44
C LYS A 506 -2.48 -8.01 37.35
N GLU A 507 -2.60 -7.44 36.16
CA GLU A 507 -1.85 -7.78 34.95
C GLU A 507 -1.11 -6.57 34.36
N VAL A 508 -1.45 -5.35 34.78
CA VAL A 508 -0.76 -4.15 34.31
C VAL A 508 -0.74 -3.07 35.39
N VAL A 509 0.34 -2.29 35.41
CA VAL A 509 0.48 -1.11 36.26
C VAL A 509 0.61 0.11 35.37
N PHE A 510 -0.23 1.10 35.64
CA PHE A 510 -0.17 2.38 34.95
C PHE A 510 -0.26 3.57 35.89
N TYR A 511 0.21 4.71 35.40
CA TYR A 511 -0.05 6.03 35.97
C TYR A 511 -1.03 6.79 35.08
N LYS A 512 -1.94 7.55 35.68
CA LYS A 512 -2.87 8.45 34.99
C LYS A 512 -2.27 9.86 34.92
N GLU A 513 -1.63 10.29 36.00
CA GLU A 513 -1.01 11.60 36.12
C GLU A 513 0.52 11.48 36.29
N VAL A 514 1.25 12.49 35.83
CA VAL A 514 2.72 12.50 35.87
C VAL A 514 3.24 12.47 37.31
N GLU A 515 2.48 13.06 38.23
CA GLU A 515 2.78 13.18 39.64
C GLU A 515 2.84 11.81 40.35
N GLU A 516 2.09 10.82 39.85
CA GLU A 516 2.02 9.46 40.44
C GLU A 516 3.27 8.63 40.15
N ILE A 517 4.03 8.97 39.09
CA ILE A 517 5.16 8.17 38.59
C ILE A 517 6.16 7.86 39.71
N LYS A 518 6.56 8.87 40.50
CA LYS A 518 7.59 8.70 41.53
C LYS A 518 7.15 7.73 42.62
N ASP A 519 5.88 7.78 43.03
CA ASP A 519 5.37 6.93 44.10
C ASP A 519 5.15 5.50 43.63
N ILE A 520 4.64 5.32 42.41
CA ILE A 520 4.56 4.00 41.76
C ILE A 520 5.94 3.36 41.67
N LEU A 521 6.96 4.10 41.19
CA LEU A 521 8.32 3.56 41.09
C LEU A 521 8.91 3.20 42.45
N ARG A 522 8.81 4.08 43.46
CA ARG A 522 9.27 3.78 44.84
C ARG A 522 8.60 2.54 45.41
N PHE A 523 7.29 2.45 45.24
CA PHE A 523 6.51 1.32 45.72
C PHE A 523 6.97 0.03 45.05
N PHE A 524 6.97 -0.01 43.72
CA PHE A 524 7.32 -1.24 43.02
C PHE A 524 8.77 -1.62 43.22
N LEU A 525 9.74 -0.69 43.30
CA LEU A 525 11.14 -1.00 43.62
C LEU A 525 11.30 -1.75 44.95
N LYS A 526 10.52 -1.37 45.98
CA LYS A 526 10.50 -2.02 47.30
C LYS A 526 9.72 -3.35 47.35
N ASN A 527 8.87 -3.63 46.35
CA ASN A 527 7.96 -4.77 46.35
C ASN A 527 8.24 -5.76 45.20
N PRO A 528 9.38 -6.48 45.21
CA PRO A 528 9.75 -7.41 44.13
C PRO A 528 8.75 -8.57 43.94
N GLY A 529 8.13 -9.05 45.02
CA GLY A 529 7.12 -10.11 44.95
C GLY A 529 5.89 -9.69 44.14
N GLN A 530 5.40 -8.47 44.38
CA GLN A 530 4.26 -7.92 43.64
C GLN A 530 4.61 -7.64 42.18
N ARG A 531 5.81 -7.11 41.90
CA ARG A 531 6.30 -6.98 40.51
C ARG A 531 6.25 -8.32 39.79
N LYS A 532 6.80 -9.37 40.40
CA LYS A 532 6.83 -10.71 39.81
C LYS A 532 5.42 -11.26 39.57
N GLN A 533 4.53 -11.14 40.55
CA GLN A 533 3.15 -11.62 40.44
C GLN A 533 2.40 -10.97 39.28
N ILE A 534 2.51 -9.64 39.13
CA ILE A 534 1.86 -8.91 38.05
C ILE A 534 2.47 -9.32 36.70
N THR A 535 3.80 -9.35 36.59
CA THR A 535 4.48 -9.79 35.36
C THR A 535 4.11 -11.21 34.94
N ASP A 536 4.06 -12.16 35.87
CA ASP A 536 3.71 -13.54 35.57
C ASP A 536 2.28 -13.65 35.01
N ARG A 537 1.32 -12.92 35.61
CA ARG A 537 -0.07 -12.86 35.15
C ARG A 537 -0.21 -12.18 33.79
N ALA A 538 0.42 -11.02 33.63
CA ALA A 538 0.49 -10.29 32.37
C ALA A 538 1.02 -11.17 31.24
N ARG A 539 2.13 -11.87 31.50
CA ARG A 539 2.74 -12.79 30.54
C ARG A 539 1.80 -13.95 30.20
N ALA A 540 1.14 -14.55 31.19
CA ALA A 540 0.19 -15.63 30.95
C ALA A 540 -0.96 -15.17 30.04
N ARG A 541 -1.53 -13.99 30.31
CA ARG A 541 -2.57 -13.37 29.48
C ARG A 541 -2.09 -13.08 28.06
N ILE A 542 -0.91 -12.47 27.90
CA ILE A 542 -0.33 -12.12 26.59
C ILE A 542 -0.06 -13.36 25.74
N LEU A 543 0.50 -14.42 26.34
CA LEU A 543 0.75 -15.66 25.60
C LEU A 543 -0.53 -16.39 25.20
N ALA A 544 -1.59 -16.25 25.99
CA ALA A 544 -2.88 -16.86 25.71
C ALA A 544 -3.69 -16.10 24.64
N GLU A 545 -3.49 -14.79 24.47
CA GLU A 545 -4.44 -13.96 23.70
C GLU A 545 -3.83 -12.86 22.83
N HIS A 546 -2.55 -12.54 22.99
CA HIS A 546 -1.93 -11.35 22.40
C HIS A 546 -0.60 -11.62 21.70
N THR A 547 -0.51 -12.76 21.02
CA THR A 547 0.60 -13.06 20.10
C THR A 547 0.23 -12.77 18.65
N TYR A 548 1.23 -12.58 17.78
CA TYR A 548 0.98 -12.44 16.34
C TYR A 548 0.26 -13.66 15.75
N ASP A 549 0.39 -14.84 16.36
CA ASP A 549 -0.36 -16.03 15.96
C ASP A 549 -1.87 -15.81 16.12
N HIS A 550 -2.28 -15.29 17.28
CA HIS A 550 -3.69 -14.96 17.54
C HIS A 550 -4.21 -13.88 16.59
N ARG A 551 -3.43 -12.82 16.35
CA ARG A 551 -3.83 -11.73 15.44
C ARG A 551 -4.00 -12.22 14.01
N LEU A 552 -3.08 -13.06 13.55
CA LEU A 552 -3.15 -13.63 12.20
C LEU A 552 -4.39 -14.51 12.05
N LEU A 553 -4.71 -15.37 13.03
CA LEU A 553 -5.92 -16.19 13.00
C LEU A 553 -7.19 -15.34 13.03
N GLU A 554 -7.26 -14.34 13.89
CA GLU A 554 -8.40 -13.43 13.98
C GLU A 554 -8.65 -12.72 12.64
N LEU A 555 -7.58 -12.19 12.03
CA LEU A 555 -7.62 -11.57 10.71
C LEU A 555 -8.07 -12.57 9.64
N CYS A 556 -7.47 -13.76 9.59
CA CYS A 556 -7.82 -14.80 8.62
C CYS A 556 -9.30 -15.20 8.72
N ASN A 557 -9.79 -15.43 9.95
CA ASN A 557 -11.19 -15.76 10.21
C ASN A 557 -12.11 -14.63 9.78
N LYS A 558 -11.73 -13.37 10.03
CA LYS A 558 -12.49 -12.21 9.60
C LYS A 558 -12.58 -12.11 8.08
N MET A 559 -11.46 -12.30 7.38
CA MET A 559 -11.41 -12.28 5.92
C MET A 559 -12.26 -13.41 5.32
N LYS A 560 -12.14 -14.64 5.85
CA LYS A 560 -12.96 -15.79 5.41
C LYS A 560 -14.45 -15.56 5.63
N MET A 561 -14.85 -14.98 6.75
CA MET A 561 -16.26 -14.66 7.03
C MET A 561 -16.85 -13.62 6.05
N ILE A 562 -16.03 -12.71 5.53
CA ILE A 562 -16.49 -11.61 4.66
C ILE A 562 -16.48 -12.01 3.19
N TYR A 563 -15.48 -12.78 2.76
CA TYR A 563 -15.18 -13.03 1.34
C TYR A 563 -15.20 -14.52 0.94
N GLY A 564 -15.41 -15.43 1.90
CA GLY A 564 -15.38 -16.87 1.69
C GLY A 564 -16.73 -17.55 1.66
#